data_AF-A0A127PD29-F1
#
_entry.id   AF-A0A127PD29-F1
#
_cell.length_a   1.000
_cell.length_b   1.000
_cell.length_c   1.000
_cell.angle_alpha   90.00
_cell.angle_beta   90.00
_cell.angle_gamma   90.00
#
_symmetry.space_group_name_H-M   'P 1'
#
loop_
_entity.id
_entity.type
_entity.pdbx_description
1 polymer ?
#
loop_
_entity_poly.entity_id
_entity_poly.type
_entity_poly.pdbx_seq_one_letter_code
_entity_poly.pdbx_strand_id
1 'polypeptide(L)'
;MYISSTEKLSPAIKWIAAAAAYPELPGWCKFVGEWVTELAFLPLSAEEITILLFHVEVLCNIVPELWHTCGRAQAGLKAALGV
;
A
#
# COMPACT_ATOMS: atom_id res chain seq x y z
N MET A 1 -2.93 -18.29 21.92
CA MET A 1 -1.63 -18.04 21.27
C MET A 1 -1.88 -16.96 20.23
N TYR A 2 -1.65 -15.70 20.60
CA TYR A 2 -1.87 -14.53 19.74
C TYR A 2 -0.83 -14.57 18.62
N ILE A 3 -1.25 -14.99 17.43
CA ILE A 3 -0.45 -14.76 16.22
C ILE A 3 -0.59 -13.27 15.95
N SER A 4 0.48 -12.51 16.17
CA SER A 4 0.49 -11.07 16.06
C SER A 4 0.21 -10.63 14.62
N SER A 5 -0.73 -9.69 14.44
CA SER A 5 -1.09 -9.00 13.18
C SER A 5 0.11 -8.50 12.34
N THR A 6 1.32 -8.46 12.92
CA THR A 6 2.56 -8.01 12.28
C THR A 6 3.14 -8.99 11.25
N GLU A 7 2.79 -10.28 11.28
CA GLU A 7 3.43 -11.28 10.40
C GLU A 7 2.94 -11.22 8.95
N LYS A 8 1.68 -10.78 8.73
CA LYS A 8 1.09 -10.60 7.39
C LYS A 8 1.55 -9.34 6.66
N LEU A 9 2.12 -8.35 7.37
CA LEU A 9 2.59 -7.08 6.81
C LEU A 9 4.12 -7.04 6.58
N SER A 10 4.88 -7.94 7.19
CA SER A 10 6.30 -8.17 6.82
C SER A 10 6.54 -8.49 5.33
N PRO A 11 5.62 -9.14 4.58
CA PRO A 11 5.73 -9.28 3.14
C PRO A 11 5.61 -7.94 2.41
N ALA A 12 4.71 -7.04 2.81
CA ALA A 12 4.42 -5.80 2.09
C ALA A 12 5.67 -4.91 1.92
N ILE A 13 6.49 -4.79 2.98
CA ILE A 13 7.77 -4.06 2.94
C ILE A 13 8.77 -4.75 1.99
N LYS A 14 8.81 -6.09 1.97
CA LYS A 14 9.69 -6.85 1.05
C LYS A 14 9.29 -6.65 -0.40
N TRP A 15 7.98 -6.56 -0.69
CA TRP A 15 7.46 -6.32 -2.03
C TRP A 15 7.74 -4.89 -2.53
N ILE A 16 7.66 -3.88 -1.67
CA ILE A 16 8.02 -2.49 -2.02
C ILE A 16 9.51 -2.39 -2.37
N ALA A 17 10.38 -3.05 -1.60
CA ALA A 17 11.80 -3.13 -1.92
C ALA A 17 12.06 -3.87 -3.25
N ALA A 18 11.30 -4.94 -3.54
CA ALA A 18 11.39 -5.64 -4.83
C ALA A 18 10.87 -4.79 -6.00
N ALA A 19 9.82 -3.99 -5.79
CA ALA A 19 9.32 -3.05 -6.77
C ALA A 19 10.41 -2.02 -7.11
N ALA A 20 11.12 -1.49 -6.12
CA ALA A 20 12.19 -0.50 -6.31
C ALA A 20 13.37 -0.98 -7.17
N ALA A 21 13.40 -2.27 -7.56
CA ALA A 21 14.31 -2.79 -8.58
C ALA A 21 13.94 -2.40 -10.03
N TYR A 22 12.78 -1.76 -10.25
CA TYR A 22 12.41 -1.23 -11.57
C TYR A 22 13.31 -0.03 -11.94
N PRO A 23 13.93 -0.02 -13.13
CA PRO A 23 14.94 0.97 -13.49
C PRO A 23 14.37 2.37 -13.78
N GLU A 24 13.06 2.49 -14.04
CA GLU A 24 12.40 3.75 -14.40
C GLU A 24 11.28 4.10 -13.42
N LEU A 25 11.34 5.33 -12.89
CA LEU A 25 10.39 5.86 -11.91
C LEU A 25 8.92 5.76 -12.36
N PRO A 26 8.53 6.10 -13.60
CA PRO A 26 7.13 5.97 -14.03
C PRO A 26 6.63 4.52 -14.04
N GLY A 27 7.47 3.57 -14.48
CA GLY A 27 7.14 2.15 -14.49
C GLY A 27 6.98 1.60 -13.08
N TRP A 28 7.86 2.01 -12.17
CA TRP A 28 7.75 1.71 -10.76
C TRP A 28 6.47 2.26 -10.13
N CYS A 29 6.17 3.55 -10.34
CA CYS A 29 4.96 4.18 -9.79
C CYS A 29 3.68 3.49 -10.28
N LYS A 30 3.65 3.07 -11.56
CA LYS A 30 2.54 2.32 -12.12
C LYS A 30 2.36 0.98 -11.40
N PHE A 31 3.44 0.19 -11.29
CA PHE A 31 3.41 -1.11 -10.63
C PHE A 31 2.94 -1.00 -9.18
N VAL A 32 3.51 -0.08 -8.39
CA VAL A 32 3.13 0.13 -7.00
C VAL A 32 1.67 0.55 -6.88
N GLY A 33 1.19 1.45 -7.74
CA GLY A 33 -0.20 1.89 -7.73
C GLY A 33 -1.19 0.76 -8.04
N GLU A 34 -0.90 -0.06 -9.05
CA GLU A 34 -1.71 -1.25 -9.39
C GLU A 34 -1.73 -2.25 -8.22
N TRP A 35 -0.57 -2.54 -7.64
CA TRP A 35 -0.46 -3.46 -6.51
C TRP A 35 -1.19 -2.98 -5.25
N VAL A 36 -1.02 -1.72 -4.86
CA VAL A 36 -1.73 -1.14 -3.71
C VAL A 36 -3.25 -1.14 -3.96
N THR A 37 -3.67 -0.93 -5.21
CA THR A 37 -5.08 -1.04 -5.58
C THR A 37 -5.58 -2.46 -5.36
N GLU A 38 -4.87 -3.48 -5.83
CA GLU A 38 -5.24 -4.88 -5.60
C GLU A 38 -5.36 -5.22 -4.12
N LEU A 39 -4.39 -4.76 -3.30
CA LEU A 39 -4.44 -4.96 -1.85
C LEU A 39 -5.68 -4.32 -1.21
N ALA A 40 -6.05 -3.11 -1.65
CA ALA A 40 -7.21 -2.40 -1.12
C ALA A 40 -8.55 -3.09 -1.41
N PHE A 41 -8.61 -3.99 -2.40
CA PHE A 41 -9.80 -4.79 -2.72
C PHE A 41 -9.82 -6.17 -2.05
N LEU A 42 -8.80 -6.53 -1.27
CA LEU A 42 -8.84 -7.74 -0.46
C LEU A 42 -9.82 -7.59 0.71
N PRO A 43 -10.38 -8.70 1.24
CA PRO A 43 -11.21 -8.68 2.44
C PRO A 43 -10.35 -8.43 3.69
N LEU A 44 -9.93 -7.18 3.87
CA LEU A 44 -9.09 -6.73 4.96
C LEU A 44 -9.94 -6.39 6.20
N SER A 45 -9.42 -6.70 7.38
CA SER A 45 -9.93 -6.18 8.64
C SER A 45 -9.62 -4.68 8.79
N ALA A 46 -10.34 -3.99 9.68
CA ALA A 46 -10.09 -2.57 9.96
C ALA A 46 -8.64 -2.28 10.40
N GLU A 47 -8.03 -3.19 11.16
CA GLU A 47 -6.61 -3.10 11.55
C GLU A 47 -5.71 -3.20 10.30
N GLU A 48 -5.92 -4.20 9.43
CA GLU A 48 -5.15 -4.38 8.20
C GLU A 48 -5.31 -3.17 7.25
N ILE A 49 -6.51 -2.60 7.13
CA ILE A 49 -6.77 -1.39 6.33
C ILE A 49 -6.00 -0.19 6.90
N THR A 50 -6.03 -0.01 8.23
CA THR A 50 -5.32 1.09 8.91
C THR A 50 -3.81 1.01 8.66
N ILE A 51 -3.23 -0.19 8.75
CA ILE A 51 -1.79 -0.36 8.55
C ILE A 51 -1.43 -0.15 7.06
N LEU A 52 -2.22 -0.69 6.14
CA LEU A 52 -2.00 -0.48 4.71
C LEU A 52 -2.09 1.00 4.35
N LEU A 53 -3.11 1.70 4.83
CA LEU A 53 -3.27 3.14 4.63
C LEU A 53 -2.05 3.93 5.13
N PHE A 54 -1.59 3.64 6.35
CA PHE A 54 -0.39 4.26 6.91
C PHE A 54 0.83 4.06 6.01
N HIS A 55 1.08 2.84 5.53
CA HIS A 55 2.21 2.56 4.65
C HIS A 55 2.11 3.24 3.28
N VAL A 56 0.91 3.30 2.70
CA VAL A 56 0.66 4.01 1.44
C VAL A 56 0.95 5.50 1.60
N GLU A 57 0.44 6.12 2.66
CA GLU A 57 0.67 7.55 2.91
C GLU A 57 2.14 7.86 3.20
N VAL A 58 2.83 7.03 4.01
CA VAL A 58 4.27 7.16 4.23
C VAL A 58 5.05 7.03 2.93
N LEU A 59 4.72 6.05 2.09
CA LEU A 59 5.42 5.83 0.83
C LEU A 59 5.21 6.97 -0.16
N CYS A 60 3.97 7.47 -0.28
CA CYS A 60 3.67 8.63 -1.14
C CYS A 60 4.28 9.94 -0.61
N ASN A 61 4.54 10.04 0.69
CA ASN A 61 5.30 11.18 1.24
C ASN A 61 6.81 11.08 0.93
N ILE A 62 7.36 9.86 0.84
CA ILE A 62 8.76 9.64 0.45
C ILE A 62 8.94 9.83 -1.06
N VAL A 63 8.00 9.34 -1.87
CA VAL A 63 8.01 9.48 -3.33
C VAL A 63 6.69 10.10 -3.81
N PRO A 64 6.62 11.44 -3.92
CA PRO A 64 5.39 12.17 -4.25
C PRO A 64 4.71 11.76 -5.57
N GLU A 65 5.46 11.28 -6.55
CA GLU A 65 4.95 10.82 -7.85
C GLU A 65 3.97 9.65 -7.72
N LEU A 66 4.05 8.89 -6.62
CA LEU A 66 3.10 7.81 -6.32
C LEU A 66 1.68 8.31 -6.04
N TRP A 67 1.48 9.57 -5.65
CA TRP A 67 0.13 10.09 -5.43
C TRP A 67 -0.73 9.99 -6.70
N HIS A 68 -0.11 10.07 -7.88
CA HIS A 68 -0.81 9.92 -9.17
C HIS A 68 -1.39 8.52 -9.39
N THR A 69 -0.79 7.48 -8.81
CA THR A 69 -1.18 6.09 -9.05
C THR A 69 -1.84 5.45 -7.82
N CYS A 70 -1.44 5.81 -6.60
CA CYS A 70 -1.97 5.30 -5.34
C CYS A 70 -3.21 6.04 -4.81
N GLY A 71 -3.51 7.26 -5.30
CA GLY A 71 -4.58 8.09 -4.74
C GLY A 71 -5.96 7.42 -4.70
N ARG A 72 -6.30 6.61 -5.73
CA ARG A 72 -7.57 5.87 -5.76
C ARG A 72 -7.66 4.80 -4.69
N ALA A 73 -6.57 4.03 -4.52
CA ALA A 73 -6.52 2.99 -3.51
C ALA A 73 -6.56 3.59 -2.10
N GLN A 74 -5.85 4.69 -1.88
CA GLN A 74 -5.88 5.42 -0.61
C GLN A 74 -7.28 5.93 -0.27
N ALA A 75 -8.00 6.49 -1.24
CA ALA A 75 -9.39 6.90 -1.04
C ALA A 75 -10.31 5.71 -0.73
N GLY A 76 -10.11 4.56 -1.38
CA GLY A 76 -10.85 3.33 -1.09
C GLY A 76 -10.62 2.83 0.34
N LEU A 77 -9.37 2.85 0.81
CA LEU A 77 -9.01 2.47 2.18
C LEU A 77 -9.64 3.41 3.22
N LYS A 78 -9.62 4.73 2.95
CA LYS A 78 -10.26 5.74 3.82
C LYS A 78 -11.77 5.55 3.90
N ALA A 79 -12.42 5.35 2.75
CA ALA A 79 -13.85 5.06 2.68
C ALA A 79 -14.21 3.78 3.46
N ALA A 80 -13.39 2.74 3.38
CA ALA A 80 -13.59 1.49 4.12
C ALA A 80 -13.43 1.65 5.65
N LEU A 81 -12.66 2.64 6.11
CA LEU A 81 -12.55 3.03 7.52
C LEU A 81 -13.60 4.05 7.97
N GLY A 82 -14.34 4.66 7.03
CA GLY A 82 -15.29 5.73 7.32
C GLY A 82 -14.63 7.08 7.69
N VAL A 83 -13.44 7.34 7.13
CA VAL A 83 -12.67 8.60 7.34
C VAL A 83 -12.41 9.36 6.04
#